data_AF-A0A2N7D9X8-F1
#
_entry.id   AF-A0A2N7D9X8-F1
#
_cell.length_a   1.000
_cell.length_b   1.000
_cell.length_c   1.000
_cell.angle_alpha   90.00
_cell.angle_beta   90.00
_cell.angle_gamma   90.00
#
_symmetry.space_group_name_H-M   'P 1'
#
loop_
_entity.id
_entity.type
_entity.pdbx_description
1 polymer ?
#
loop_
_entity_poly.entity_id
_entity_poly.type
_entity_poly.pdbx_seq_one_letter_code
_entity_poly.pdbx_strand_id
1 'polypeptide(L)' 'MEVTNPIHKPCPDMAGMVNPDPKKRERSIYLLDKLRDKHGIGRSKPKKVRPLQYVCTASECLG' A
#
# COMPACT_ATOMS: atom_id res chain seq x y z
N MET A 1 -18.22 1.93 2.71
CA MET A 1 -17.56 0.66 3.03
C MET A 1 -17.85 0.36 4.48
N GLU A 2 -18.87 -0.47 4.74
CA GLU A 2 -19.19 -0.90 6.10
C GLU A 2 -18.26 -2.04 6.48
N VAL A 3 -17.48 -1.84 7.53
CA VAL A 3 -16.56 -2.85 8.04
C VAL A 3 -17.37 -3.91 8.79
N THR A 4 -17.48 -5.11 8.23
CA THR A 4 -18.32 -6.20 8.75
C THR A 4 -17.75 -6.87 10.01
N ASN A 5 -16.44 -6.79 10.25
CA ASN A 5 -15.79 -7.38 11.42
C ASN A 5 -14.84 -6.36 12.11
N PRO A 6 -14.94 -6.15 13.44
CA PRO A 6 -14.12 -5.21 14.18
C PRO A 6 -12.61 -5.43 14.07
N ILE A 7 -12.12 -6.62 13.72
CA ILE A 7 -10.69 -6.87 13.48
C ILE A 7 -10.12 -6.10 12.27
N HIS A 8 -10.99 -5.69 11.33
CA HIS A 8 -10.60 -4.89 10.17
C HIS A 8 -10.66 -3.39 10.44
N LYS A 9 -11.04 -2.98 11.65
CA LYS A 9 -10.93 -1.58 12.06
C LYS A 9 -9.45 -1.24 12.25
N PRO A 10 -9.03 -0.01 11.91
CA PRO A 10 -7.71 0.48 12.30
C PRO A 10 -7.52 0.28 13.80
N CYS A 11 -6.30 -0.03 14.23
CA CYS A 11 -6.03 -0.14 15.66
C CYS A 11 -6.31 1.22 16.34
N PRO A 12 -6.70 1.22 17.63
CA PRO A 12 -7.05 2.44 18.36
C PRO A 12 -5.95 3.52 18.31
N ASP A 13 -4.70 3.09 18.23
CA ASP A 13 -3.52 3.97 18.17
C ASP A 13 -3.33 4.66 16.80
N MET A 14 -4.03 4.23 15.75
CA MET A 14 -4.01 4.86 14.43
C MET A 14 -5.02 6.02 14.30
N ALA A 15 -5.69 6.41 15.39
CA ALA A 15 -6.59 7.57 15.42
C ALA A 15 -5.92 8.89 14.99
N GLY A 16 -4.59 9.01 15.13
CA GLY A 16 -3.82 10.16 14.66
C GLY A 16 -3.74 10.30 13.12
N MET A 17 -4.20 9.29 12.37
CA MET A 17 -4.25 9.33 10.90
C MET A 17 -5.55 9.91 10.34
N VAL A 18 -6.50 10.32 11.19
CA VAL A 18 -7.79 10.87 10.74
C VAL A 18 -7.61 12.21 10.02
N ASN A 19 -6.70 13.07 10.50
CA ASN A 19 -6.41 14.38 9.90
C ASN A 19 -4.90 14.70 9.97
N PRO A 20 -4.06 14.06 9.14
CA PRO A 20 -2.63 14.32 9.16
C PRO A 20 -2.32 15.72 8.61
N ASP A 21 -1.48 16.48 9.33
CA ASP A 21 -0.97 17.78 8.86
C ASP A 21 -0.15 17.58 7.56
N PRO A 22 -0.53 18.22 6.44
CA PRO A 22 0.11 18.01 5.14
C PRO A 22 1.60 18.36 5.16
N LYS A 23 2.01 19.39 5.91
CA LYS A 23 3.42 19.82 5.98
C LYS A 23 4.27 18.78 6.70
N LYS A 24 3.75 18.19 7.77
CA LYS A 24 4.42 17.11 8.51
C LYS A 24 4.53 15.85 7.64
N ARG A 25 3.51 15.57 6.84
CA ARG A 25 3.50 14.45 5.89
C ARG A 25 4.55 14.61 4.79
N GLU A 26 4.63 15.77 4.14
CA GLU A 26 5.65 16.03 3.12
C GLU A 26 7.06 15.91 3.68
N ARG A 27 7.28 16.49 4.87
CA ARG A 27 8.57 16.39 5.58
C ARG A 27 8.94 14.95 5.90
N SER A 28 8.00 14.13 6.38
CA SER A 28 8.28 12.73 6.70
C SER A 28 8.62 11.91 5.47
N ILE A 29 7.92 12.13 4.34
CA ILE A 29 8.24 11.50 3.05
C ILE A 29 9.67 11.85 2.62
N TYR A 30 10.04 13.14 2.68
CA TYR A 30 11.38 13.60 2.34
C TYR A 30 12.48 12.94 3.19
N LEU A 31 12.26 12.80 4.50
CA LEU A 31 13.20 12.15 5.40
C LEU A 31 13.34 10.65 5.11
N LEU A 32 12.23 9.98 4.78
CA LEU A 32 12.25 8.57 4.42
C LEU A 32 13.04 8.33 3.13
N ASP A 33 12.88 9.19 2.13
CA ASP A 33 13.64 9.06 0.87
C ASP A 33 15.14 9.26 1.12
N LYS A 34 15.54 10.25 1.93
CA LYS A 34 16.95 10.40 2.34
C LYS A 34 17.51 9.17 3.05
N LEU A 35 16.73 8.57 3.95
CA LEU A 35 17.15 7.36 4.67
C LEU A 35 17.31 6.18 3.72
N ARG A 36 16.36 6.00 2.79
CA ARG A 36 16.44 4.97 1.76
C ARG A 36 17.70 5.12 0.91
N ASP A 37 17.99 6.34 0.46
CA ASP A 37 19.19 6.64 -0.33
C ASP A 37 20.46 6.34 0.45
N LYS A 38 20.55 6.79 1.71
CA LYS A 38 21.70 6.55 2.60
C LYS A 38 21.98 5.06 2.81
N HIS A 39 20.93 4.25 2.92
CA HIS A 39 21.04 2.83 3.21
C HIS A 39 21.00 1.94 1.95
N GLY A 40 20.97 2.54 0.75
CA GLY A 40 20.87 1.79 -0.51
C GLY A 40 19.57 1.01 -0.66
N ILE A 41 18.52 1.38 0.09
CA ILE A 41 17.19 0.76 0.00
C ILE A 41 16.47 1.39 -1.19
N GLY A 42 16.88 0.98 -2.39
CA GLY A 42 16.24 1.39 -3.63
C GLY A 42 14.81 0.87 -3.72
N ARG A 43 13.95 1.59 -4.44
CA ARG A 43 12.64 1.05 -4.84
C ARG A 43 12.88 -0.22 -5.66
N SER A 44 12.20 -1.31 -5.29
CA SER A 44 12.29 -2.55 -6.06
C SER A 44 11.90 -2.26 -7.51
N LYS A 45 12.70 -2.76 -8.46
CA LYS A 45 12.36 -2.64 -9.89
C LYS A 45 10.99 -3.28 -10.09
N PRO A 46 10.08 -2.64 -10.87
CA PRO A 46 8.80 -3.26 -11.18
C PRO A 46 9.08 -4.63 -11.79
N LYS A 47 8.55 -5.69 -11.16
CA LYS A 47 8.62 -7.03 -11.73
C LYS A 47 7.80 -7.01 -13.01
N LYS A 48 8.33 -7.57 -14.10
CA LYS A 48 7.53 -7.82 -15.31
C LYS A 48 6.34 -8.69 -14.90
N VAL A 49 5.14 -8.15 -15.00
CA VAL A 49 3.91 -8.87 -14.68
C VAL A 49 3.81 -10.00 -15.69
N ARG A 50 3.71 -11.24 -15.22
CA ARG A 50 3.43 -12.37 -16.11
C ARG A 50 1.95 -12.28 -16.49
N PRO A 51 1.60 -12.37 -17.78
CA PRO A 51 0.20 -12.44 -18.17
C PRO A 51 -0.44 -13.63 -17.48
N LEU A 52 -1.59 -13.40 -16.86
CA LEU A 52 -2.40 -14.46 -16.29
C LEU A 52 -2.90 -15.31 -17.47
N GLN A 53 -2.62 -16.61 -17.44
CA GLN A 53 -3.05 -17.54 -18.50
C GLN A 53 -4.54 -17.87 -18.41
N TYR A 54 -5.22 -17.45 -17.33
CA TYR A 54 -6.62 -17.76 -17.18
C TYR A 54 -7.50 -16.85 -18.04
N VAL A 55 -8.50 -17.46 -18.67
CA VAL A 55 -9.54 -16.76 -19.41
C VAL A 55 -10.86 -17.00 -18.68
N CYS A 56 -11.50 -15.91 -18.24
CA CYS A 56 -12.82 -16.01 -17.61
C CYS A 56 -13.92 -15.93 -18.67
N THR A 57 -14.84 -16.88 -18.61
CA THR A 57 -16.14 -16.85 -19.27
C THR A 57 -17.22 -16.43 -18.26
N ALA A 58 -18.48 -16.30 -18.70
CA ALA A 58 -19.60 -15.89 -17.83
C ALA A 58 -19.87 -16.85 -16.66
N SER A 59 -19.47 -18.12 -16.79
CA SER A 59 -19.71 -19.14 -15.77
C SER A 59 -18.46 -19.52 -14.99
N GLU A 60 -17.28 -19.59 -15.65
CA GLU A 60 -16.07 -20.10 -15.00
C GLU A 60 -14.78 -19.47 -15.57
N CYS A 61 -13.71 -19.49 -14.76
CA CYS A 61 -12.35 -19.11 -15.16
C CYS A 61 -11.49 -20.37 -15.27
N LEU A 62 -10.99 -20.64 -16.48
CA LEU A 62 -10.10 -21.77 -16.77
C LEU A 62 -8.66 -21.25 -16.86
N GLY A 63 -7.72 -21.93 -16.20
CA GLY A 63 -6.29 -21.59 -16.12
C GLY A 63 -5.39 -22.45 -17.00
#